data_AF-A0A554MUA5-F1
#
_entry.id   AF-A0A554MUA5-F1
#
_cell.length_a   1.000
_cell.length_b   1.000
_cell.length_c   1.000
_cell.angle_alpha   90.00
_cell.angle_beta   90.00
_cell.angle_gamma   90.00
#
_symmetry.space_group_name_H-M   'P 1'
#
loop_
_entity.id
_entity.type
_entity.pdbx_description
1 polymer ?
#
loop_
_entity_poly.entity_id
_entity_poly.type
_entity_poly.pdbx_seq_one_letter_code
_entity_poly.pdbx_strand_id
1 'polypeptide(L)' 'MAVVKTKGAIDDPAPGEVLKVVAIDLRSMSDIDGWASETNGVELLAQEEGDGIYTHYVRKTD' A
#
# COMPACT_ATOMS: atom_id res chain seq x y z
N MET A 1 17.47 -1.48 9.24
CA MET A 1 17.06 -2.30 8.08
C MET A 1 15.70 -2.90 8.41
N ALA A 2 14.65 -2.48 7.72
CA ALA A 2 13.29 -3.02 7.79
C ALA A 2 12.76 -3.09 6.34
N VAL A 3 12.23 -4.24 5.95
CA VAL A 3 11.76 -4.60 4.59
C VAL A 3 10.22 -4.67 4.73
N VAL A 4 9.37 -4.11 3.84
CA VAL A 4 9.07 -4.58 2.48
C VAL A 4 8.42 -3.46 1.63
N LYS A 5 9.14 -3.09 0.56
CA LYS A 5 8.72 -2.96 -0.85
C LYS A 5 7.45 -2.18 -1.28
N THR A 6 6.96 -1.18 -0.58
CA THR A 6 5.75 -0.48 -1.06
C THR A 6 5.92 0.27 -2.38
N LYS A 7 7.09 0.85 -2.64
CA LYS A 7 7.28 1.72 -3.81
C LYS A 7 7.83 1.03 -5.06
N GLY A 8 8.41 -0.16 -4.92
CA GLY A 8 8.94 -0.94 -6.05
C GLY A 8 8.19 -2.23 -6.33
N ALA A 9 7.28 -2.67 -5.45
CA ALA A 9 6.45 -3.85 -5.68
C ALA A 9 5.09 -3.54 -6.31
N ILE A 10 4.78 -2.28 -6.63
CA ILE A 10 3.59 -1.97 -7.45
C ILE A 10 3.87 -2.14 -8.95
N ASP A 11 5.14 -2.11 -9.36
CA ASP A 11 5.54 -2.34 -10.76
C ASP A 11 5.41 -3.82 -11.18
N ASP A 12 5.55 -4.75 -10.23
CA ASP A 12 5.51 -6.20 -10.45
C ASP A 12 4.10 -6.80 -10.70
N PRO A 13 3.05 -6.45 -9.94
CA PRO A 13 1.71 -6.97 -10.17
C PRO A 13 1.11 -6.48 -11.48
N ALA A 14 0.30 -7.34 -12.10
CA ALA A 14 -0.51 -6.99 -13.26
C ALA A 14 -1.68 -6.07 -12.86
N PRO A 15 -2.20 -5.24 -13.79
CA PRO A 15 -3.44 -4.51 -13.57
C PRO A 15 -4.57 -5.46 -13.14
N GLY A 16 -5.23 -5.10 -12.04
CA GLY A 16 -6.26 -5.88 -11.36
C GLY A 16 -5.79 -6.61 -10.11
N GLU A 17 -4.48 -6.75 -9.89
CA GLU A 17 -3.93 -7.41 -8.70
C GLU A 17 -3.87 -6.47 -7.49
N VAL A 18 -4.01 -7.07 -6.30
CA VAL A 18 -4.02 -6.36 -5.02
C VAL A 18 -2.75 -6.66 -4.24
N LEU A 19 -1.99 -5.60 -3.94
CA LEU A 19 -0.83 -5.60 -3.08
C LEU A 19 -1.26 -5.37 -1.63
N LYS A 20 -0.91 -6.31 -0.75
CA LYS A 20 -1.03 -6.14 0.70
C LYS A 20 0.29 -5.59 1.26
N VAL A 21 0.22 -4.42 1.86
CA VAL A 21 1.30 -3.72 2.53
C VAL A 21 1.12 -3.86 4.02
N VAL A 22 2.17 -4.21 4.76
CA VAL A 22 2.14 -4.29 6.21
C VAL A 22 3.22 -3.38 6.78
N ALA A 23 2.83 -2.52 7.70
CA ALA A 23 3.69 -1.54 8.37
C ALA A 23 3.50 -1.63 9.89
N ILE A 24 4.44 -1.06 10.64
CA ILE A 24 4.43 -1.01 12.12
C ILE A 24 4.46 0.43 12.64
N ASP A 25 4.11 1.38 11.78
CA ASP A 25 4.12 2.81 12.06
C ASP A 25 2.81 3.45 11.60
N LEU A 26 2.24 4.29 12.47
CA LEU A 26 0.95 4.95 12.24
C LEU A 26 0.97 5.91 11.04
N ARG A 27 2.10 6.55 10.73
CA ARG A 27 2.20 7.48 9.60
C ARG A 27 1.99 6.77 8.26
N SER A 28 2.24 5.46 8.21
CA SER A 28 1.97 4.65 7.02
C SER A 28 0.53 4.79 6.52
N MET A 29 -0.46 5.04 7.40
CA MET A 29 -1.84 5.29 6.98
C MET A 29 -1.94 6.48 6.03
N SER A 30 -1.34 7.62 6.42
CA SER A 30 -1.33 8.84 5.60
C SER A 30 -0.37 8.74 4.42
N ASP A 31 0.78 8.09 4.59
CA ASP A 31 1.77 7.93 3.51
C ASP A 31 1.21 7.09 2.36
N ILE A 32 0.49 5.99 2.66
CA ILE A 32 -0.08 5.10 1.65
C ILE A 32 -1.31 5.71 0.97
N ASP A 33 -2.17 6.40 1.72
CA ASP A 33 -3.31 7.13 1.17
C ASP A 33 -2.88 8.25 0.22
N GLY A 34 -1.90 9.06 0.64
CA GLY A 34 -1.33 10.12 -0.19
C GLY A 34 -0.65 9.54 -1.44
N TRP A 35 0.18 8.51 -1.27
CA TRP A 35 0.85 7.87 -2.40
C TRP A 35 -0.12 7.26 -3.42
N ALA A 36 -1.17 6.56 -2.98
CA ALA A 36 -2.19 6.00 -3.87
C ALA A 36 -2.99 7.09 -4.59
N SER A 37 -3.28 8.21 -3.91
CA SER A 37 -3.98 9.35 -4.51
C SER A 37 -3.14 10.10 -5.55
N GLU A 38 -1.82 10.17 -5.35
CA GLU A 38 -0.89 10.84 -6.27
C GLU A 38 -0.42 9.95 -7.43
N THR A 39 -0.54 8.63 -7.31
CA THR A 39 -0.05 7.67 -8.30
C THR A 39 -1.19 7.21 -9.21
N ASN A 40 -1.15 7.60 -10.48
CA ASN A 40 -2.07 7.07 -11.49
C ASN A 40 -1.90 5.55 -11.64
N GLY A 41 -3.01 4.83 -11.81
CA GLY A 41 -2.99 3.37 -11.91
C GLY A 41 -2.89 2.67 -10.55
N VAL A 42 -3.04 3.39 -9.44
CA VAL A 42 -3.01 2.85 -8.08
C VAL A 42 -4.26 3.28 -7.34
N GLU A 43 -4.92 2.31 -6.69
CA GLU A 43 -6.15 2.54 -5.94
C GLU A 43 -6.04 1.92 -4.55
N LEU A 44 -6.25 2.72 -3.51
CA LEU A 44 -6.32 2.23 -2.15
C LEU A 44 -7.71 1.60 -1.90
N LEU A 45 -7.75 0.30 -1.63
CA LEU A 45 -8.99 -0.44 -1.38
C LEU A 45 -9.41 -0.40 0.09
N ALA A 46 -8.45 -0.62 0.99
CA ALA A 46 -8.72 -0.71 2.41
C ALA A 46 -7.45 -0.47 3.24
N GLN A 47 -7.66 0.01 4.47
CA GLN A 47 -6.62 0.11 5.47
C GLN A 47 -7.15 -0.46 6.79
N GLU A 48 -6.33 -1.25 7.48
CA GLU A 48 -6.63 -1.89 8.75
C GLU A 48 -5.55 -1.53 9.77
N GLU A 49 -5.95 -1.13 10.97
CA GLU A 49 -5.07 -0.92 12.12
C GLU A 49 -5.37 -1.99 13.18
N GLY A 50 -4.34 -2.67 13.69
CA GLY A 50 -4.49 -3.64 14.77
C GLY A 50 -3.17 -4.06 15.39
N ASP A 51 -3.12 -4.17 16.73
CA ASP A 51 -1.95 -4.66 17.49
C ASP A 51 -0.61 -3.98 17.12
N GLY A 52 -0.65 -2.69 16.77
CA GLY A 52 0.53 -1.92 16.33
C GLY A 52 1.00 -2.26 14.90
N ILE A 53 0.21 -3.03 14.16
CA ILE A 53 0.39 -3.37 12.76
C ILE A 53 -0.66 -2.61 11.93
N TYR A 54 -0.20 -2.06 10.82
CA TYR A 54 -0.99 -1.28 9.88
C TYR A 54 -0.95 -1.99 8.53
N THR A 55 -2.09 -2.52 8.10
CA THR A 55 -2.22 -3.22 6.83
C THR A 55 -2.92 -2.34 5.81
N HIS A 56 -2.40 -2.25 4.61
CA HIS A 56 -2.97 -1.47 3.51
C HIS A 56 -3.13 -2.35 2.28
N TYR A 57 -4.30 -2.32 1.65
CA TYR A 57 -4.59 -3.06 0.43
C TYR A 57 -4.68 -2.09 -0.73
N VAL A 58 -3.77 -2.23 -1.67
CA VAL A 58 -3.65 -1.33 -2.80
C VAL A 58 -3.79 -2.14 -4.08
N ARG A 59 -4.66 -1.72 -4.98
CA ARG A 59 -4.86 -2.37 -6.28
C ARG A 59 -4.18 -1.59 -7.37
N LYS A 60 -3.49 -2.29 -8.25
CA LYS A 60 -3.02 -1.71 -9.50
C LYS A 60 -4.17 -1.71 -10.51
N THR A 61 -4.46 -0.56 -11.11
CA THR A 61 -5.56 -0.41 -12.08
C THR A 61 -5.07 -0.19 -13.51
N ASP A 62 -3.76 0.00 -13.72
CA ASP A 62 -3.11 0.16 -15.04
C ASP A 62 -1.83 -0.68 -15.16
#